data_AF-A0A8H5H8X2-F1
#
_entry.id   AF-A0A8H5H8X2-F1
#
_cell.length_a   1.000
_cell.length_b   1.000
_cell.length_c   1.000
_cell.angle_alpha   90.00
_cell.angle_beta   90.00
_cell.angle_gamma   90.00
#
_symmetry.space_group_name_H-M   'P 1'
#
loop_
_entity.id
_entity.type
_entity.pdbx_description
1 polymer ?
#
loop_
_entity_poly.entity_id
_entity_poly.type
_entity_poly.pdbx_seq_one_letter_code
_entity_poly.pdbx_strand_id
1 'polypeptide(L)'
;MNLLFLSFLASALAVGVQGHSGQSEDHGHSGHGSSDPFNHAGGVDWNLHKWEKPGPNDSRGPCPGLNTLANHGFLPRNGKNITVQNILDAVNDGFNFRPIDIMVVAAKVALLSTDNVNYVTLEESALYGNIEHDTSLSRSDYALGDNIHFDETIYQTLASSNPGVDYYNITSAAQVVEQRLIDDKIVNPGLINTIKEITFRTRESAFYLSTMGNVTAGTAPKKFVDILFREERLPLQEGWRPSPVPIDDSNFPALQSAVFNATKWEPSGKVICPWIRDQPEGPVFFF
;
A
#
# COMPACT_ATOMS: atom_id res chain seq x y z
N MET A 1 29.39 7.63 0.59
CA MET A 1 28.08 8.09 1.08
C MET A 1 27.12 6.91 1.03
N ASN A 2 26.72 6.26 2.12
CA ASN A 2 27.53 5.58 3.15
C ASN A 2 26.75 4.28 3.45
N LEU A 3 27.40 3.11 3.53
CA LEU A 3 26.75 1.80 3.79
C LEU A 3 25.87 1.80 5.07
N LEU A 4 26.12 2.72 6.00
CA LEU A 4 25.34 2.96 7.22
C LEU A 4 23.91 3.48 7.00
N PHE A 5 23.61 4.15 5.88
CA PHE A 5 22.25 4.60 5.57
C PHE A 5 21.38 3.45 5.04
N LEU A 6 22.00 2.51 4.30
CA LEU A 6 21.36 1.30 3.77
C LEU A 6 21.01 0.30 4.88
N SER A 7 21.87 0.14 5.90
CA SER A 7 21.58 -0.71 7.05
C SER A 7 20.40 -0.18 7.90
N PHE A 8 20.21 1.14 7.93
CA PHE A 8 19.06 1.77 8.61
C PHE A 8 17.77 1.60 7.81
N LEU A 9 17.82 1.68 6.47
CA LEU A 9 16.66 1.40 5.62
C LEU A 9 16.23 -0.07 5.75
N ALA A 10 17.18 -1.01 5.74
CA ALA A 10 16.91 -2.44 5.96
C ALA A 10 16.37 -2.72 7.38
N SER A 11 16.89 -2.06 8.41
CA SER A 11 16.41 -2.23 9.79
C SER A 11 15.05 -1.57 10.03
N ALA A 12 14.74 -0.44 9.40
CA ALA A 12 13.42 0.20 9.47
C ALA A 12 12.35 -0.56 8.65
N LEU A 13 12.77 -1.30 7.61
CA LEU A 13 11.91 -2.20 6.86
C LEU A 13 11.71 -3.56 7.56
N ALA A 14 12.67 -4.01 8.39
CA ALA A 14 12.67 -5.33 9.04
C ALA A 14 12.37 -5.33 10.56
N VAL A 15 12.42 -4.19 11.25
CA VAL A 15 12.24 -4.11 12.71
C VAL A 15 11.24 -3.00 13.04
N GLY A 16 10.06 -3.39 13.53
CA GLY A 16 9.16 -2.46 14.20
C GLY A 16 9.81 -1.97 15.49
N VAL A 17 10.10 -0.67 15.61
CA VAL A 17 10.68 -0.10 16.82
C VAL A 17 10.00 1.20 17.22
N GLN A 18 9.23 1.07 18.30
CA GLN A 18 9.11 1.96 19.47
C GLN A 18 9.00 3.47 19.22
N GLY A 19 7.77 3.95 19.34
CA GLY A 19 7.39 5.35 19.28
C GLY A 19 8.07 6.22 20.33
N HIS A 20 8.39 7.44 19.92
CA HIS A 20 8.69 8.57 20.79
C HIS A 20 7.57 9.60 20.63
N SER A 21 6.83 9.86 21.71
CA SER A 21 5.77 10.85 21.77
C SER A 21 6.35 12.26 21.94
N GLY A 22 6.29 13.06 20.89
CA GLY A 22 6.50 14.50 20.93
C GLY A 22 5.16 15.23 20.78
N GLN A 23 4.69 15.89 21.84
CA GLN A 23 3.53 16.78 21.78
C GLN A 23 3.88 18.04 20.98
N SER A 24 2.99 18.48 20.10
CA SER A 24 3.03 19.84 19.53
C SER A 24 1.75 20.59 19.89
N GLU A 25 1.95 21.85 20.27
CA GLU A 25 0.92 22.78 20.75
C GLU A 25 0.12 23.35 19.58
N ASP A 26 -1.20 23.47 19.80
CA ASP A 26 -2.18 23.94 18.83
C ASP A 26 -2.40 25.46 18.97
N HIS A 27 -2.28 26.20 17.87
CA HIS A 27 -2.61 27.62 17.79
C HIS A 27 -3.83 27.79 16.90
N GLY A 28 -4.99 27.97 17.55
CA GLY A 28 -6.28 28.08 16.88
C GLY A 28 -6.43 29.35 16.03
N HIS A 29 -7.21 29.23 14.95
CA HIS A 29 -7.88 30.34 14.28
C HIS A 29 -9.30 29.93 13.90
N SER A 30 -10.25 30.81 14.22
CA SER A 30 -11.68 30.67 14.05
C SER A 30 -12.14 31.08 12.64
N GLY A 31 -12.98 30.26 12.01
CA GLY A 31 -13.64 30.54 10.73
C GLY A 31 -14.98 29.81 10.64
N HIS A 32 -16.02 30.53 10.23
CA HIS A 32 -17.43 30.15 10.31
C HIS A 32 -17.84 28.90 9.52
N GLY A 33 -18.76 28.13 10.11
CA GLY A 33 -19.11 26.77 9.73
C GLY A 33 -19.99 26.60 8.49
N SER A 34 -19.69 25.53 7.77
CA SER A 34 -20.61 24.75 6.94
C SER A 34 -21.00 23.50 7.74
N SER A 35 -22.29 23.19 7.83
CA SER A 35 -22.84 22.07 8.61
C SER A 35 -22.70 20.72 7.89
N ASP A 36 -21.51 20.42 7.37
CA ASP A 36 -21.18 19.08 6.90
C ASP A 36 -20.59 18.27 8.08
N PRO A 37 -21.24 17.16 8.51
CA PRO A 37 -20.75 16.32 9.59
C PRO A 37 -19.44 15.56 9.28
N PHE A 38 -18.85 15.70 8.09
CA PHE A 38 -17.60 15.03 7.68
C PHE A 38 -16.34 15.90 7.83
N ASN A 39 -16.45 17.05 8.50
CA ASN A 39 -15.35 17.98 8.70
C ASN A 39 -14.50 17.58 9.94
N HIS A 40 -13.54 16.66 9.76
CA HIS A 40 -12.42 16.57 10.70
C HIS A 40 -11.50 17.78 10.50
N ALA A 41 -10.88 18.29 11.56
CA ALA A 41 -10.10 19.54 11.58
C ALA A 41 -9.27 19.74 10.28
N GLY A 42 -9.80 20.53 9.33
CA GLY A 42 -9.27 20.72 7.98
C GLY A 42 -10.11 20.18 6.79
N GLY A 43 -11.38 19.80 7.01
CA GLY A 43 -12.28 19.01 6.14
C GLY A 43 -12.01 18.98 4.64
N VAL A 44 -11.80 17.76 4.14
CA VAL A 44 -11.71 17.42 2.71
C VAL A 44 -13.02 17.80 2.00
N ASP A 45 -12.93 18.65 0.99
CA ASP A 45 -14.06 18.91 0.07
C ASP A 45 -14.15 17.79 -0.97
N TRP A 46 -14.97 16.79 -0.66
CA TRP A 46 -15.21 15.63 -1.52
C TRP A 46 -15.76 15.98 -2.92
N ASN A 47 -16.29 17.19 -3.12
CA ASN A 47 -16.75 17.62 -4.45
C ASN A 47 -15.58 17.85 -5.42
N LEU A 48 -14.40 18.19 -4.92
CA LEU A 48 -13.17 18.33 -5.70
C LEU A 48 -12.53 16.97 -6.01
N HIS A 49 -12.91 15.93 -5.27
CA HIS A 49 -12.34 14.60 -5.34
C HIS A 49 -13.25 13.56 -5.97
N LYS A 50 -13.97 13.95 -7.02
CA LYS A 50 -14.77 13.01 -7.82
C LYS A 50 -13.86 12.02 -8.55
N TRP A 51 -14.31 10.78 -8.64
CA TRP A 51 -13.62 9.77 -9.43
C TRP A 51 -13.69 10.10 -10.91
N GLU A 52 -12.55 10.01 -11.59
CA GLU A 52 -12.45 10.09 -13.04
C GLU A 52 -11.57 8.94 -13.52
N LYS A 53 -12.05 8.25 -14.56
CA LYS A 53 -11.28 7.18 -15.20
C LYS A 53 -9.96 7.77 -15.75
N PRO A 54 -8.80 7.12 -15.53
CA PRO A 54 -7.54 7.58 -16.11
C PRO A 54 -7.63 7.57 -17.65
N GLY A 55 -7.14 8.65 -18.26
CA GLY A 55 -7.00 8.76 -19.70
C GLY A 55 -5.76 8.02 -20.23
N PRO A 56 -5.60 7.89 -21.56
CA PRO A 56 -4.49 7.13 -22.16
C PRO A 56 -3.08 7.67 -21.86
N ASN A 57 -2.96 8.92 -21.39
CA ASN A 57 -1.69 9.57 -21.08
C ASN A 57 -1.42 9.70 -19.57
N ASP A 58 -2.35 9.20 -18.74
CA ASP A 58 -2.25 9.25 -17.30
C ASP A 58 -1.53 7.98 -16.81
N SER A 59 -0.48 8.18 -16.02
CA SER A 59 0.32 7.08 -15.50
C SER A 59 -0.35 6.44 -14.28
N ARG A 60 -0.33 5.12 -14.21
CA ARG A 60 -0.78 4.33 -13.05
C ARG A 60 0.28 3.26 -12.76
N GLY A 61 0.39 2.89 -11.48
CA GLY A 61 1.37 1.93 -11.00
C GLY A 61 0.73 0.62 -10.52
N PRO A 62 1.50 -0.23 -9.81
CA PRO A 62 1.00 -1.47 -9.24
C PRO A 62 0.14 -1.24 -7.97
N CYS A 63 0.23 -0.06 -7.34
CA CYS A 63 -0.46 0.22 -6.08
C CYS A 63 -1.90 0.72 -6.31
N PRO A 64 -2.94 -0.08 -5.95
CA PRO A 64 -4.33 0.34 -6.13
C PRO A 64 -4.69 1.57 -5.28
N GLY A 65 -4.06 1.74 -4.12
CA GLY A 65 -4.27 2.89 -3.24
C GLY A 65 -3.84 4.21 -3.89
N LEU A 66 -2.60 4.29 -4.39
CA LEU A 66 -2.09 5.50 -5.05
C LEU A 66 -2.82 5.77 -6.37
N ASN A 67 -3.14 4.72 -7.13
CA ASN A 67 -3.94 4.85 -8.34
C ASN A 67 -5.33 5.43 -8.04
N THR A 68 -5.97 4.96 -6.96
CA THR A 68 -7.25 5.50 -6.49
C THR A 68 -7.14 6.97 -6.11
N LEU A 69 -6.10 7.35 -5.37
CA LEU A 69 -5.87 8.74 -4.98
C LEU A 69 -5.63 9.65 -6.19
N ALA A 70 -4.94 9.17 -7.23
CA ALA A 70 -4.82 9.89 -8.50
C ALA A 70 -6.14 9.97 -9.27
N ASN A 71 -6.92 8.87 -9.34
CA ASN A 71 -8.26 8.85 -9.96
C ASN A 71 -9.26 9.79 -9.26
N HIS A 72 -9.03 10.11 -7.99
CA HIS A 72 -9.80 11.06 -7.21
C HIS A 72 -9.15 12.45 -7.09
N GLY A 73 -8.01 12.69 -7.74
CA GLY A 73 -7.36 14.00 -7.71
C GLY A 73 -6.77 14.42 -6.35
N PHE A 74 -6.58 13.49 -5.41
CA PHE A 74 -5.74 13.73 -4.22
C PHE A 74 -4.27 13.79 -4.61
N LEU A 75 -3.88 12.99 -5.59
CA LEU A 75 -2.63 13.10 -6.33
C LEU A 75 -2.88 13.78 -7.68
N PRO A 76 -1.85 14.33 -8.35
CA PRO A 76 -1.94 14.71 -9.75
C PRO A 76 -2.62 13.61 -10.59
N ARG A 77 -3.75 13.92 -11.22
CA ARG A 77 -4.58 12.94 -11.96
C ARG A 77 -3.81 12.22 -13.06
N ASN A 78 -2.83 12.90 -13.65
CA ASN A 78 -1.93 12.34 -14.65
C ASN A 78 -0.90 11.35 -14.11
N GLY A 79 -0.82 11.15 -12.78
CA GLY A 79 0.08 10.21 -12.13
C GLY A 79 1.56 10.57 -12.21
N LYS A 80 1.92 11.83 -12.49
CA LYS A 80 3.30 12.27 -12.76
C LYS A 80 3.74 13.34 -11.77
N ASN A 81 5.06 13.50 -11.62
CA ASN A 81 5.69 14.50 -10.76
C ASN A 81 5.20 14.47 -9.30
N ILE A 82 5.02 13.26 -8.76
CA ILE A 82 4.51 13.04 -7.41
C ILE A 82 5.66 13.06 -6.42
N THR A 83 5.68 14.05 -5.53
CA THR A 83 6.69 14.12 -4.45
C THR A 83 6.30 13.22 -3.26
N VAL A 84 7.26 12.96 -2.37
CA VAL A 84 6.99 12.27 -1.08
C VAL A 84 5.88 12.96 -0.30
N GLN A 85 5.91 14.30 -0.23
CA GLN A 85 4.88 15.05 0.51
C GLN A 85 3.50 14.89 -0.13
N ASN A 86 3.40 14.88 -1.47
CA ASN A 86 2.13 14.63 -2.15
C ASN A 86 1.54 13.27 -1.77
N ILE A 87 2.37 12.23 -1.66
CA ILE A 87 1.92 10.90 -1.23
C ILE A 87 1.38 10.96 0.20
N LEU A 88 2.14 11.56 1.12
CA LEU A 88 1.77 11.65 2.54
C LEU A 88 0.48 12.43 2.78
N ASP A 89 0.33 13.57 2.10
CA ASP A 89 -0.90 14.37 2.17
C ASP A 89 -2.08 13.60 1.57
N ALA A 90 -1.90 12.99 0.40
CA ALA A 90 -2.98 12.27 -0.27
C ALA A 90 -3.49 11.05 0.51
N VAL A 91 -2.61 10.28 1.15
CA VAL A 91 -3.06 9.14 1.99
C VAL A 91 -3.72 9.59 3.28
N ASN A 92 -3.25 10.70 3.86
CA ASN A 92 -3.87 11.30 5.05
C ASN A 92 -5.27 11.80 4.73
N ASP A 93 -5.42 12.56 3.65
CA ASP A 93 -6.68 13.21 3.31
C ASP A 93 -7.67 12.21 2.69
N GLY A 94 -7.19 11.32 1.82
CA GLY A 94 -8.04 10.36 1.12
C GLY A 94 -8.45 9.16 1.99
N PHE A 95 -7.59 8.67 2.88
CA PHE A 95 -7.83 7.45 3.66
C PHE A 95 -7.85 7.63 5.18
N ASN A 96 -7.56 8.84 5.70
CA ASN A 96 -7.26 9.07 7.12
C ASN A 96 -6.08 8.21 7.61
N PHE A 97 -5.11 7.99 6.71
CA PHE A 97 -3.88 7.26 6.99
C PHE A 97 -2.77 8.26 7.29
N ARG A 98 -2.37 8.37 8.56
CA ARG A 98 -1.41 9.38 9.00
C ARG A 98 -0.06 9.20 8.31
N PRO A 99 0.76 10.26 8.19
CA PRO A 99 2.12 10.19 7.66
C PRO A 99 3.07 9.48 8.64
N ILE A 100 2.76 8.23 8.95
CA ILE A 100 3.48 7.39 9.90
C ILE A 100 4.77 6.87 9.28
N ASP A 101 5.66 6.36 10.13
CA ASP A 101 7.01 5.96 9.71
C ASP A 101 6.98 5.02 8.51
N ILE A 102 6.05 4.07 8.48
CA ILE A 102 5.91 3.09 7.39
C ILE A 102 5.60 3.74 6.03
N MET A 103 4.77 4.78 6.02
CA MET A 103 4.38 5.50 4.81
C MET A 103 5.49 6.46 4.38
N VAL A 104 6.15 7.11 5.34
CA VAL A 104 7.31 7.97 5.07
C VAL A 104 8.44 7.15 4.44
N VAL A 105 8.73 5.97 4.97
CA VAL A 105 9.73 5.07 4.42
C VAL A 105 9.31 4.58 3.04
N ALA A 106 8.08 4.10 2.86
CA ALA A 106 7.59 3.64 1.55
C ALA A 106 7.66 4.74 0.49
N ALA A 107 7.21 5.96 0.79
CA ALA A 107 7.27 7.08 -0.14
C ALA A 107 8.71 7.47 -0.50
N LYS A 108 9.65 7.42 0.45
CA LYS A 108 11.07 7.68 0.17
C LYS A 108 11.71 6.56 -0.64
N VAL A 109 11.39 5.30 -0.36
CA VAL A 109 11.88 4.15 -1.12
C VAL A 109 11.35 4.21 -2.57
N ALA A 110 10.13 4.70 -2.79
CA ALA A 110 9.60 4.89 -4.14
C ALA A 110 10.44 5.88 -4.99
N LEU A 111 11.17 6.83 -4.40
CA LEU A 111 12.10 7.68 -5.15
C LEU A 111 13.29 6.91 -5.72
N LEU A 112 13.57 5.71 -5.21
CA LEU A 112 14.59 4.81 -5.75
C LEU A 112 14.11 4.06 -7.01
N SER A 113 12.86 4.26 -7.44
CA SER A 113 12.31 3.62 -8.63
C SER A 113 12.45 4.45 -9.90
N THR A 114 13.09 5.63 -9.82
CA THR A 114 13.22 6.60 -10.91
C THR A 114 14.58 7.30 -10.84
N ASP A 115 15.04 7.85 -11.96
CA ASP A 115 16.26 8.68 -12.02
C ASP A 115 16.01 10.11 -11.51
N ASN A 116 14.77 10.47 -11.20
CA ASN A 116 14.40 11.76 -10.64
C ASN A 116 14.68 11.82 -9.14
N VAL A 117 15.19 12.96 -8.67
CA VAL A 117 15.66 13.07 -7.27
C VAL A 117 14.53 13.29 -6.26
N ASN A 118 13.43 13.93 -6.67
CA ASN A 118 12.43 14.49 -5.75
C ASN A 118 10.98 14.06 -6.04
N TYR A 119 10.75 13.39 -7.16
CA TYR A 119 9.41 12.98 -7.56
C TYR A 119 9.46 11.66 -8.31
N VAL A 120 8.32 10.97 -8.33
CA VAL A 120 8.09 9.72 -9.06
C VAL A 120 6.86 9.85 -9.95
N THR A 121 6.83 9.10 -11.04
CA THR A 121 5.65 8.81 -11.86
C THR A 121 5.10 7.45 -11.44
N LEU A 122 3.79 7.30 -11.25
CA LEU A 122 3.21 6.11 -10.60
C LEU A 122 3.66 4.78 -11.25
N GLU A 123 3.74 4.73 -12.57
CA GLU A 123 4.22 3.54 -13.31
C GLU A 123 5.67 3.15 -12.94
N GLU A 124 6.53 4.12 -12.64
CA GLU A 124 7.93 3.85 -12.25
C GLU A 124 8.00 3.06 -10.93
N SER A 125 6.97 3.13 -10.07
CA SER A 125 6.92 2.33 -8.84
C SER A 125 6.76 0.83 -9.09
N ALA A 126 6.55 0.41 -10.35
CA ALA A 126 6.57 -0.98 -10.78
C ALA A 126 7.99 -1.55 -10.96
N LEU A 127 9.03 -0.82 -10.55
CA LEU A 127 10.40 -1.30 -10.61
C LEU A 127 10.58 -2.59 -9.77
N TYR A 128 10.66 -3.73 -10.46
CA TYR A 128 10.81 -5.03 -9.83
C TYR A 128 12.04 -5.11 -8.94
N GLY A 129 11.82 -5.55 -7.70
CA GLY A 129 12.87 -5.68 -6.69
C GLY A 129 13.08 -4.46 -5.81
N ASN A 130 12.40 -3.36 -6.09
CA ASN A 130 12.29 -2.24 -5.16
C ASN A 130 11.18 -2.55 -4.13
N ILE A 131 10.08 -1.78 -4.13
CA ILE A 131 8.84 -2.13 -3.44
C ILE A 131 8.10 -3.23 -4.20
N GLU A 132 7.99 -3.11 -5.53
CA GLU A 132 7.27 -4.08 -6.36
C GLU A 132 7.93 -5.48 -6.27
N HIS A 133 7.08 -6.48 -6.15
CA HIS A 133 7.45 -7.85 -5.82
C HIS A 133 6.48 -8.88 -6.43
N ASP A 134 6.99 -10.09 -6.62
CA ASP A 134 6.20 -11.27 -7.01
C ASP A 134 5.12 -11.60 -5.97
N THR A 135 4.18 -12.48 -6.33
CA THR A 135 3.10 -13.00 -5.48
C THR A 135 2.12 -11.94 -5.00
N SER A 136 1.90 -10.96 -5.89
CA SER A 136 0.94 -9.89 -5.76
C SER A 136 -0.51 -10.40 -5.66
N LEU A 137 -1.36 -9.60 -5.00
CA LEU A 137 -2.78 -9.91 -4.81
C LEU A 137 -3.62 -9.74 -6.08
N SER A 138 -3.12 -9.00 -7.08
CA SER A 138 -3.90 -8.62 -8.27
C SER A 138 -3.08 -8.34 -9.52
N ARG A 139 -1.75 -8.51 -9.51
CA ARG A 139 -0.82 -8.21 -10.62
C ARG A 139 -0.02 -9.47 -10.92
N SER A 140 0.43 -9.62 -12.18
CA SER A 140 1.32 -10.71 -12.56
C SER A 140 2.71 -10.50 -11.97
N ASP A 141 3.40 -11.59 -11.65
CA ASP A 141 4.85 -11.56 -11.39
C ASP A 141 5.58 -10.97 -12.59
N TYR A 142 6.65 -10.20 -12.31
CA TYR A 142 7.43 -9.49 -13.33
C TYR A 142 7.96 -10.43 -14.42
N ALA A 143 8.40 -11.63 -14.05
CA ALA A 143 8.93 -12.61 -14.99
C ALA A 143 7.86 -13.28 -15.87
N LEU A 144 6.57 -13.17 -15.49
CA LEU A 144 5.47 -13.87 -16.13
C LEU A 144 4.59 -12.96 -17.00
N GLY A 145 4.58 -11.65 -16.74
CA GLY A 145 3.72 -10.74 -17.49
C GLY A 145 3.69 -9.32 -16.95
N ASP A 146 2.51 -8.72 -17.00
CA ASP A 146 2.25 -7.33 -16.63
C ASP A 146 2.16 -7.18 -15.10
N ASN A 147 3.20 -6.57 -14.51
CA ASN A 147 3.27 -6.30 -13.07
C ASN A 147 2.66 -4.95 -12.65
N ILE A 148 2.03 -4.21 -13.57
CA ILE A 148 1.43 -2.89 -13.31
C ILE A 148 -0.09 -2.99 -13.21
N HIS A 149 -0.73 -3.63 -14.19
CA HIS A 149 -2.18 -3.57 -14.34
C HIS A 149 -2.92 -4.65 -13.55
N PHE A 150 -4.14 -4.33 -13.13
CA PHE A 150 -5.03 -5.28 -12.47
C PHE A 150 -5.33 -6.49 -13.38
N ASP A 151 -5.15 -7.69 -12.83
CA ASP A 151 -5.49 -8.97 -13.44
C ASP A 151 -6.58 -9.66 -12.60
N GLU A 152 -7.79 -9.79 -13.18
CA GLU A 152 -8.93 -10.42 -12.52
C GLU A 152 -8.65 -11.89 -12.18
N THR A 153 -7.88 -12.61 -13.01
CA THR A 153 -7.55 -14.03 -12.78
C THR A 153 -6.72 -14.18 -11.51
N ILE A 154 -5.76 -13.30 -11.31
CA ILE A 154 -4.91 -13.28 -10.11
C ILE A 154 -5.72 -12.83 -8.89
N TYR A 155 -6.56 -11.81 -9.07
CA TYR A 155 -7.42 -11.30 -8.00
C TYR A 155 -8.46 -12.32 -7.51
N GLN A 156 -8.82 -13.32 -8.31
CA GLN A 156 -9.80 -14.35 -7.91
C GLN A 156 -9.43 -15.08 -6.61
N THR A 157 -8.14 -15.24 -6.31
CA THR A 157 -7.70 -15.86 -5.05
C THR A 157 -8.17 -15.03 -3.85
N LEU A 158 -8.07 -13.69 -3.91
CA LEU A 158 -8.62 -12.81 -2.88
C LEU A 158 -10.15 -12.79 -2.94
N ALA A 159 -10.75 -12.58 -4.12
CA ALA A 159 -12.20 -12.49 -4.30
C ALA A 159 -12.98 -13.69 -3.76
N SER A 160 -12.40 -14.89 -3.90
CA SER A 160 -13.00 -16.15 -3.44
C SER A 160 -12.70 -16.50 -1.98
N SER A 161 -11.85 -15.72 -1.31
CA SER A 161 -11.43 -15.99 0.08
C SER A 161 -12.56 -15.72 1.08
N ASN A 162 -12.45 -16.31 2.28
CA ASN A 162 -13.44 -16.20 3.35
C ASN A 162 -14.88 -16.57 2.90
N PRO A 163 -15.11 -17.79 2.38
CA PRO A 163 -16.42 -18.17 1.83
C PRO A 163 -17.50 -18.17 2.91
N GLY A 164 -18.73 -17.81 2.52
CA GLY A 164 -19.89 -17.77 3.41
C GLY A 164 -20.09 -16.46 4.19
N VAL A 165 -19.16 -15.50 4.07
CA VAL A 165 -19.28 -14.16 4.64
C VAL A 165 -18.91 -13.07 3.64
N ASP A 166 -19.35 -11.83 3.90
CA ASP A 166 -19.26 -10.65 3.03
C ASP A 166 -18.11 -9.69 3.39
N TYR A 167 -17.15 -10.15 4.19
CA TYR A 167 -15.95 -9.40 4.57
C TYR A 167 -14.67 -10.24 4.41
N TYR A 168 -13.54 -9.56 4.20
CA TYR A 168 -12.22 -10.11 4.42
C TYR A 168 -11.78 -9.86 5.87
N ASN A 169 -10.96 -10.75 6.43
CA ASN A 169 -10.38 -10.59 7.75
C ASN A 169 -8.90 -10.99 7.77
N ILE A 170 -8.26 -10.86 8.93
CA ILE A 170 -6.86 -11.25 9.16
C ILE A 170 -6.57 -12.68 8.66
N THR A 171 -7.42 -13.65 9.00
CA THR A 171 -7.22 -15.06 8.63
C THR A 171 -7.34 -15.28 7.12
N SER A 172 -8.35 -14.72 6.47
CA SER A 172 -8.51 -14.86 5.02
C SER A 172 -7.39 -14.14 4.26
N ALA A 173 -6.94 -12.99 4.75
CA ALA A 173 -5.82 -12.26 4.16
C ALA A 173 -4.53 -13.08 4.23
N ALA A 174 -4.22 -13.68 5.38
CA ALA A 174 -3.06 -14.56 5.54
C ALA A 174 -3.13 -15.78 4.61
N GLN A 175 -4.30 -16.41 4.49
CA GLN A 175 -4.52 -17.53 3.57
C GLN A 175 -4.30 -17.14 2.11
N VAL A 176 -4.74 -15.95 1.69
CA VAL A 176 -4.52 -15.45 0.32
C VAL A 176 -3.04 -15.22 0.06
N VAL A 177 -2.32 -14.63 1.02
CA VAL A 177 -0.85 -14.47 0.94
C VAL A 177 -0.18 -15.84 0.82
N GLU A 178 -0.59 -16.86 1.56
CA GLU A 178 -0.04 -18.21 1.37
C GLU A 178 -0.37 -18.79 -0.01
N GLN A 179 -1.63 -18.69 -0.42
CA GLN A 179 -2.11 -19.31 -1.66
C GLN A 179 -1.41 -18.71 -2.88
N ARG A 180 -1.29 -17.37 -2.96
CA ARG A 180 -0.56 -16.71 -4.05
C ARG A 180 0.90 -17.17 -4.13
N LEU A 181 1.57 -17.35 -2.98
CA LEU A 181 2.93 -17.88 -2.95
C LEU A 181 3.01 -19.34 -3.41
N ILE A 182 2.02 -20.17 -3.07
CA ILE A 182 1.95 -21.56 -3.54
C ILE A 182 1.77 -21.60 -5.05
N ASP A 183 0.83 -20.82 -5.57
CA ASP A 183 0.51 -20.75 -6.99
C ASP A 183 1.74 -20.33 -7.80
N ASP A 184 2.42 -19.25 -7.40
CA ASP A 184 3.51 -18.71 -8.20
C ASP A 184 4.80 -19.54 -8.06
N LYS A 185 5.00 -20.27 -6.94
CA LYS A 185 6.07 -21.27 -6.85
C LYS A 185 5.97 -22.36 -7.91
N ILE A 186 4.77 -22.63 -8.44
CA ILE A 186 4.56 -23.63 -9.49
C ILE A 186 4.96 -23.07 -10.85
N VAL A 187 4.70 -21.79 -11.11
CA VAL A 187 4.81 -21.19 -12.46
C VAL A 187 6.01 -20.26 -12.65
N ASN A 188 6.55 -19.69 -11.57
CA ASN A 188 7.70 -18.77 -11.58
C ASN A 188 8.94 -19.45 -10.94
N PRO A 189 9.80 -20.10 -11.74
CA PRO A 189 11.01 -20.74 -11.23
C PRO A 189 12.06 -19.75 -10.69
N GLY A 190 11.91 -18.45 -10.99
CA GLY A 190 12.79 -17.37 -10.52
C GLY A 190 12.27 -16.62 -9.29
N LEU A 191 11.15 -17.08 -8.71
CA LEU A 191 10.47 -16.41 -7.61
C LEU A 191 11.39 -16.17 -6.41
N ILE A 192 11.42 -14.92 -5.95
CA ILE A 192 12.15 -14.53 -4.75
C ILE A 192 11.15 -14.30 -3.62
N ASN A 193 11.32 -15.04 -2.51
CA ASN A 193 10.45 -14.94 -1.33
C ASN A 193 11.31 -14.91 -0.07
N THR A 194 11.71 -13.71 0.34
CA THR A 194 12.48 -13.44 1.55
C THR A 194 11.60 -12.79 2.62
N ILE A 195 12.19 -12.45 3.77
CA ILE A 195 11.49 -11.70 4.82
C ILE A 195 11.01 -10.33 4.31
N LYS A 196 11.66 -9.72 3.32
CA LYS A 196 11.21 -8.46 2.69
C LYS A 196 9.86 -8.64 1.99
N GLU A 197 9.76 -9.62 1.09
CA GLU A 197 8.55 -9.85 0.28
C GLU A 197 7.36 -10.21 1.16
N ILE A 198 7.51 -11.12 2.14
CA ILE A 198 6.40 -11.43 3.06
C ILE A 198 6.00 -10.24 3.93
N THR A 199 6.96 -9.39 4.32
CA THR A 199 6.67 -8.16 5.07
C THR A 199 5.82 -7.20 4.24
N PHE A 200 6.15 -7.00 2.96
CA PHE A 200 5.36 -6.14 2.07
C PHE A 200 3.97 -6.71 1.80
N ARG A 201 3.86 -8.00 1.49
CA ARG A 201 2.57 -8.63 1.18
C ARG A 201 1.59 -8.65 2.36
N THR A 202 2.09 -8.89 3.57
CA THR A 202 1.27 -8.84 4.79
C THR A 202 0.90 -7.39 5.17
N ARG A 203 1.79 -6.43 4.89
CA ARG A 203 1.52 -4.99 5.04
C ARG A 203 0.45 -4.49 4.05
N GLU A 204 0.51 -4.92 2.80
CA GLU A 204 -0.51 -4.62 1.78
C GLU A 204 -1.87 -5.20 2.14
N SER A 205 -1.87 -6.38 2.74
CA SER A 205 -3.09 -6.95 3.30
C SER A 205 -3.65 -6.10 4.44
N ALA A 206 -2.79 -5.62 5.35
CA ALA A 206 -3.19 -4.68 6.39
C ALA A 206 -3.68 -3.34 5.82
N PHE A 207 -3.09 -2.85 4.72
CA PHE A 207 -3.54 -1.62 4.04
C PHE A 207 -5.00 -1.74 3.59
N TYR A 208 -5.38 -2.77 2.83
CA TYR A 208 -6.78 -2.86 2.39
C TYR A 208 -7.74 -3.15 3.56
N LEU A 209 -7.33 -3.95 4.56
CA LEU A 209 -8.17 -4.25 5.73
C LEU A 209 -8.44 -3.00 6.59
N SER A 210 -7.46 -2.11 6.71
CA SER A 210 -7.58 -0.87 7.48
C SER A 210 -8.30 0.23 6.69
N THR A 211 -7.86 0.52 5.47
CA THR A 211 -8.39 1.62 4.65
C THR A 211 -9.82 1.38 4.17
N MET A 212 -10.14 0.15 3.79
CA MET A 212 -11.50 -0.22 3.33
C MET A 212 -12.36 -0.80 4.45
N GLY A 213 -11.90 -0.73 5.70
CA GLY A 213 -12.53 -1.43 6.81
C GLY A 213 -12.22 -0.79 8.15
N ASN A 214 -11.71 -1.61 9.07
CA ASN A 214 -11.43 -1.19 10.43
C ASN A 214 -10.05 -1.72 10.87
N VAL A 215 -9.13 -0.79 11.15
CA VAL A 215 -7.75 -1.12 11.51
C VAL A 215 -7.64 -1.94 12.80
N THR A 216 -8.50 -1.70 13.79
CA THR A 216 -8.47 -2.42 15.06
C THR A 216 -9.04 -3.84 14.95
N ALA A 217 -10.15 -3.99 14.23
CA ALA A 217 -10.79 -5.29 14.03
C ALA A 217 -10.07 -6.15 12.97
N GLY A 218 -9.33 -5.52 12.06
CA GLY A 218 -8.68 -6.21 10.94
C GLY A 218 -9.68 -6.86 9.99
N THR A 219 -10.77 -6.16 9.70
CA THR A 219 -11.83 -6.63 8.79
C THR A 219 -12.22 -5.53 7.82
N ALA A 220 -12.53 -5.89 6.57
CA ALA A 220 -13.04 -4.98 5.55
C ALA A 220 -14.15 -5.64 4.73
N PRO A 221 -15.29 -4.95 4.47
CA PRO A 221 -16.32 -5.46 3.58
C PRO A 221 -15.77 -5.77 2.18
N LYS A 222 -16.06 -6.96 1.65
CA LYS A 222 -15.58 -7.40 0.34
C LYS A 222 -15.93 -6.42 -0.76
N LYS A 223 -17.16 -5.88 -0.72
CA LYS A 223 -17.62 -4.88 -1.69
C LYS A 223 -16.70 -3.66 -1.80
N PHE A 224 -16.08 -3.21 -0.71
CA PHE A 224 -15.23 -2.02 -0.72
C PHE A 224 -13.84 -2.32 -1.27
N VAL A 225 -13.26 -3.44 -0.83
CA VAL A 225 -11.97 -3.91 -1.30
C VAL A 225 -12.03 -4.27 -2.80
N ASP A 226 -13.10 -4.94 -3.22
CA ASP A 226 -13.31 -5.29 -4.63
C ASP A 226 -13.37 -4.06 -5.55
N ILE A 227 -14.02 -2.97 -5.11
CA ILE A 227 -14.06 -1.71 -5.85
C ILE A 227 -12.69 -1.04 -5.85
N LEU A 228 -11.97 -1.03 -4.73
CA LEU A 228 -10.61 -0.51 -4.66
C LEU A 228 -9.70 -1.19 -5.68
N PHE A 229 -9.74 -2.52 -5.78
CA PHE A 229 -8.84 -3.25 -6.68
C PHE A 229 -9.31 -3.24 -8.14
N ARG A 230 -10.59 -3.45 -8.42
CA ARG A 230 -11.12 -3.55 -9.80
C ARG A 230 -11.31 -2.21 -10.49
N GLU A 231 -11.66 -1.18 -9.72
CA GLU A 231 -12.02 0.14 -10.27
C GLU A 231 -11.03 1.25 -9.86
N GLU A 232 -10.16 0.98 -8.89
CA GLU A 232 -9.25 1.97 -8.31
C GLU A 232 -10.02 3.24 -7.96
N ARG A 233 -11.09 3.03 -7.18
CA ARG A 233 -12.09 4.03 -6.80
C ARG A 233 -12.42 3.93 -5.32
N LEU A 234 -12.65 5.08 -4.70
CA LEU A 234 -13.22 5.15 -3.36
C LEU A 234 -14.71 4.77 -3.41
N PRO A 235 -15.19 3.78 -2.62
CA PRO A 235 -16.58 3.29 -2.68
C PRO A 235 -17.61 4.23 -2.01
N LEU A 236 -17.54 5.53 -2.27
CA LEU A 236 -18.35 6.56 -1.61
C LEU A 236 -19.86 6.35 -1.84
N GLN A 237 -20.25 5.87 -3.02
CA GLN A 237 -21.65 5.58 -3.37
C GLN A 237 -22.14 4.32 -2.66
N GLU A 238 -21.25 3.36 -2.42
CA GLU A 238 -21.51 2.08 -1.76
C GLU A 238 -21.50 2.20 -0.22
N GLY A 239 -21.27 3.42 0.28
CA GLY A 239 -21.32 3.78 1.70
C GLY A 239 -19.97 3.74 2.41
N TRP A 240 -18.86 3.52 1.70
CA TRP A 240 -17.54 3.65 2.30
C TRP A 240 -17.26 5.11 2.67
N ARG A 241 -16.57 5.30 3.79
CA ARG A 241 -16.01 6.58 4.23
C ARG A 241 -14.63 6.32 4.81
N PRO A 242 -13.72 7.31 4.85
CA PRO A 242 -12.47 7.17 5.56
C PRO A 242 -12.70 6.69 6.99
N SER A 243 -11.74 5.94 7.52
CA SER A 243 -11.84 5.41 8.87
C SER A 243 -12.09 6.55 9.86
N PRO A 244 -13.08 6.43 10.77
CA PRO A 244 -13.31 7.44 11.81
C PRO A 244 -12.20 7.44 12.88
N VAL A 245 -11.38 6.38 12.91
CA VAL A 245 -10.17 6.27 13.73
C VAL A 245 -8.97 6.48 12.81
N PRO A 246 -8.07 7.44 13.08
CA PRO A 246 -6.85 7.61 12.31
C PRO A 246 -6.05 6.30 12.25
N ILE A 247 -5.61 5.93 11.06
CA ILE A 247 -4.70 4.79 10.89
C ILE A 247 -3.29 5.33 11.16
N ASP A 248 -2.65 4.86 12.22
CA ASP A 248 -1.38 5.41 12.71
C ASP A 248 -0.44 4.35 13.33
N ASP A 249 0.70 4.80 13.87
CA ASP A 249 1.75 3.93 14.45
C ASP A 249 1.27 3.15 15.68
N SER A 250 0.17 3.57 16.31
CA SER A 250 -0.38 2.87 17.47
C SER A 250 -1.22 1.65 17.09
N ASN A 251 -1.74 1.59 15.85
CA ASN A 251 -2.70 0.56 15.45
C ASN A 251 -2.31 -0.23 14.20
N PHE A 252 -1.71 0.41 13.19
CA PHE A 252 -1.39 -0.25 11.92
C PHE A 252 -0.33 -1.37 12.05
N PRO A 253 0.79 -1.18 12.79
CA PRO A 253 1.79 -2.25 12.96
C PRO A 253 1.25 -3.50 13.67
N ALA A 254 0.28 -3.33 14.57
CA ALA A 254 -0.37 -4.45 15.25
C ALA A 254 -1.23 -5.27 14.27
N LEU A 255 -1.97 -4.61 13.37
CA LEU A 255 -2.72 -5.27 12.32
C LEU A 255 -1.80 -6.03 11.35
N GLN A 256 -0.72 -5.41 10.88
CA GLN A 256 0.26 -6.08 10.02
C GLN A 256 0.83 -7.33 10.72
N SER A 257 1.25 -7.19 11.98
CA SER A 257 1.76 -8.32 12.78
C SER A 257 0.73 -9.43 12.93
N ALA A 258 -0.55 -9.10 13.11
CA ALA A 258 -1.60 -10.09 13.22
C ALA A 258 -1.80 -10.87 11.90
N VAL A 259 -1.72 -10.21 10.75
CA VAL A 259 -1.75 -10.88 9.43
C VAL A 259 -0.53 -11.78 9.27
N PHE A 260 0.67 -11.27 9.55
CA PHE A 260 1.91 -12.06 9.46
C PHE A 260 1.86 -13.30 10.35
N ASN A 261 1.47 -13.15 11.62
CA ASN A 261 1.38 -14.26 12.58
C ASN A 261 0.29 -15.28 12.24
N ALA A 262 -0.72 -14.89 11.46
CA ALA A 262 -1.73 -15.81 10.95
C ALA A 262 -1.26 -16.60 9.73
N THR A 263 -0.11 -16.24 9.13
CA THR A 263 0.52 -17.04 8.07
C THR A 263 1.32 -18.21 8.66
N LYS A 264 1.45 -19.27 7.87
CA LYS A 264 2.41 -20.37 8.00
C LYS A 264 3.55 -20.17 7.02
N TRP A 265 3.97 -18.92 6.84
CA TRP A 265 5.02 -18.60 5.89
C TRP A 265 6.34 -19.23 6.30
N GLU A 266 7.01 -19.83 5.33
CA GLU A 266 8.38 -20.30 5.45
C GLU A 266 9.20 -19.67 4.31
N PRO A 267 10.46 -19.25 4.58
CA PRO A 267 11.34 -18.77 3.52
C PRO A 267 11.52 -19.88 2.47
N SER A 268 11.68 -19.49 1.21
CA SER A 268 12.17 -20.44 0.21
C SER A 268 13.54 -20.95 0.68
N GLY A 269 13.72 -22.27 0.79
CA GLY A 269 14.99 -22.86 1.20
C GLY A 269 16.20 -22.33 0.40
N LYS A 270 17.42 -22.54 0.92
CA LYS A 270 18.64 -21.77 0.60
C LYS A 270 18.40 -20.25 0.75
N VAL A 271 18.78 -19.75 1.92
CA VAL A 271 18.80 -18.32 2.30
C VAL A 271 19.11 -17.42 1.11
N ILE A 272 18.07 -16.79 0.56
CA ILE A 272 18.20 -15.60 -0.27
C ILE A 272 18.14 -14.44 0.72
N CYS A 273 19.25 -13.73 0.88
CA CYS A 273 19.28 -12.48 1.63
C CYS A 273 18.22 -11.54 1.05
N PRO A 274 17.41 -10.86 1.87
CA PRO A 274 16.67 -9.69 1.45
C PRO A 274 17.46 -8.82 0.48
N TRP A 275 16.78 -8.31 -0.53
CA TRP A 275 17.43 -7.58 -1.60
C TRP A 275 16.65 -6.32 -1.95
N ILE A 276 17.33 -5.33 -2.51
CA ILE A 276 16.66 -4.14 -3.06
C ILE A 276 17.36 -3.70 -4.34
N ARG A 277 16.58 -3.36 -5.35
CA ARG A 277 17.03 -2.60 -6.51
C ARG A 277 16.85 -1.11 -6.19
N ASP A 278 17.94 -0.35 -6.16
CA ASP A 278 17.94 1.03 -5.69
C ASP A 278 17.79 2.08 -6.80
N GLN A 279 17.83 1.70 -8.09
CA GLN A 279 17.56 2.50 -9.28
C GLN A 279 17.16 1.60 -10.47
N PRO A 280 16.48 2.10 -11.53
CA PRO A 280 16.09 1.29 -12.70
C PRO A 280 17.22 0.46 -13.32
N GLU A 281 18.37 1.09 -13.57
CA GLU A 281 19.59 0.46 -14.09
C GLU A 281 20.68 0.27 -13.01
N GLY A 282 20.28 0.37 -11.74
CA GLY A 282 21.17 0.33 -10.58
C GLY A 282 21.61 -1.07 -10.16
N PRO A 283 22.62 -1.15 -9.27
CA PRO A 283 23.02 -2.40 -8.65
C PRO A 283 21.90 -2.99 -7.77
N VAL A 284 21.91 -4.31 -7.64
CA VAL A 284 21.08 -5.02 -6.67
C VAL A 284 21.89 -5.22 -5.39
N PHE A 285 21.34 -4.79 -4.26
CA PHE A 285 21.95 -4.99 -2.95
C PHE A 285 21.30 -6.17 -2.25
N PHE A 286 22.10 -6.96 -1.54
CA PHE A 286 21.65 -8.05 -0.67
C PHE A 286 22.05 -7.70 0.77
N PHE A 287 21.17 -7.95 1.74
CA PHE A 287 21.36 -7.63 3.15
C PHE A 287 20.79 -8.70 4.07
#